data_AF-X1JS26-F1
#
_entry.id   AF-X1JS26-F1
#
_cell.length_a   1.000
_cell.length_b   1.000
_cell.length_c   1.000
_cell.angle_alpha   90.00
_cell.angle_beta   90.00
_cell.angle_gamma   90.00
#
_symmetry.space_group_name_H-M   'P 1'
#
loop_
_entity.id
_entity.type
_entity.pdbx_description
1 polymer ?
#
loop_
_entity_poly.entity_id
_entity_poly.type
_entity_poly.pdbx_seq_one_letter_code
_entity_poly.pdbx_strand_id
1 'polypeptide(L)'
;RNVMRALGMLPGDPAILRPVWWEGAKRVQLAAEAQGHIRFYVGWYEPVAADQLICKIFDVPTSGKLQEVRAPFAGVVGGLDFRPIARPGETLCWVNDAMRVDIENPTPPSDDWSAKH
;
A
#
# COMPACT_ATOMS: atom_id res chain seq x y z
N ARG A 1 14.43 -15.77 9.46
CA ARG A 1 13.96 -16.64 10.58
C ARG A 1 12.68 -17.40 10.22
N ASN A 2 11.56 -16.74 9.89
CA ASN A 2 10.31 -17.45 9.50
C ASN A 2 10.48 -18.38 8.29
N VAL A 3 11.20 -17.94 7.24
CA VAL A 3 11.51 -18.79 6.07
C VAL A 3 12.26 -20.06 6.49
N MET A 4 13.30 -19.93 7.31
CA MET A 4 14.07 -21.09 7.80
C MET A 4 13.22 -22.04 8.66
N ARG A 5 12.28 -21.52 9.45
CA ARG A 5 11.32 -22.33 10.21
C ARG A 5 10.33 -23.08 9.32
N ALA A 6 9.78 -22.39 8.32
CA ALA A 6 8.90 -23.00 7.31
C ALA A 6 9.60 -24.13 6.54
N LEU A 7 10.90 -24.01 6.32
CA LEU A 7 11.75 -25.01 5.66
C LEU A 7 12.30 -26.08 6.63
N GLY A 8 11.89 -26.08 7.91
CA GLY A 8 12.37 -27.05 8.91
C GLY A 8 13.85 -26.89 9.31
N MET A 9 14.52 -25.82 8.87
CA MET A 9 15.93 -25.53 9.18
C MET A 9 16.11 -24.97 10.60
N LEU A 10 15.04 -24.46 11.22
CA LEU A 10 15.01 -23.98 12.60
C LEU A 10 13.78 -24.52 13.31
N PRO A 11 13.84 -24.82 14.62
CA PRO A 11 12.68 -25.28 15.39
C PRO A 11 11.61 -24.19 15.58
N GLY A 12 10.37 -24.66 15.69
CA GLY A 12 9.16 -23.88 15.92
C GLY A 12 8.50 -23.34 14.65
N ASP A 13 7.25 -22.90 14.77
CA ASP A 13 6.45 -22.47 13.62
C ASP A 13 6.78 -21.02 13.17
N PRO A 14 6.53 -20.69 11.88
CA PRO A 14 6.59 -19.32 11.39
C PRO A 14 5.59 -18.42 12.13
N ALA A 15 6.07 -17.29 12.65
CA ALA A 15 5.19 -16.30 13.27
C ALA A 15 4.68 -15.33 12.20
N ILE A 16 3.45 -15.52 11.71
CA ILE A 16 2.81 -14.60 10.77
C ILE A 16 1.90 -13.69 11.59
N LEU A 17 2.24 -12.40 11.68
CA LEU A 17 1.53 -11.46 12.57
C LEU A 17 0.62 -10.48 11.80
N ARG A 18 1.00 -10.07 10.58
CA ARG A 18 0.27 -9.08 9.76
C ARG A 18 0.54 -9.30 8.27
N PRO A 19 0.06 -10.40 7.66
CA PRO A 19 0.31 -10.66 6.26
C PRO A 19 -0.51 -9.69 5.40
N VAL A 20 0.10 -9.20 4.34
CA VAL A 20 -0.60 -8.55 3.23
C VAL A 20 -0.58 -9.55 2.09
N TRP A 21 -1.77 -9.96 1.64
CA TRP A 21 -1.92 -10.86 0.52
C TRP A 21 -2.13 -10.05 -0.74
N TRP A 22 -1.21 -10.22 -1.68
CA TRP A 22 -1.28 -9.58 -2.98
C TRP A 22 -1.88 -10.57 -3.97
N GLU A 23 -3.17 -10.41 -4.29
CA GLU A 23 -3.90 -11.30 -5.19
C GLU A 23 -3.92 -10.84 -6.66
N GLY A 24 -3.72 -9.54 -6.96
CA GLY A 24 -3.89 -9.02 -8.32
C GLY A 24 -2.66 -8.35 -8.93
N ALA A 25 -2.42 -8.48 -10.23
CA ALA A 25 -1.38 -7.72 -10.94
C ALA A 25 -1.65 -6.20 -11.02
N LYS A 26 -2.83 -5.74 -10.56
CA LYS A 26 -3.26 -4.35 -10.67
C LYS A 26 -2.56 -3.49 -9.61
N ARG A 27 -1.76 -2.54 -10.09
CA ARG A 27 -1.07 -1.54 -9.29
C ARG A 27 -1.16 -0.21 -10.02
N VAL A 28 -1.50 0.85 -9.31
CA VAL A 28 -1.57 2.21 -9.88
C VAL A 28 -0.61 3.13 -9.13
N GLN A 29 0.18 3.87 -9.91
CA GLN A 29 1.02 4.96 -9.43
C GLN A 29 0.17 6.21 -9.29
N LEU A 30 0.19 6.84 -8.12
CA LEU A 30 -0.38 8.17 -7.94
C LEU A 30 0.75 9.19 -7.95
N ALA A 31 0.65 10.17 -8.85
CA ALA A 31 1.68 11.17 -9.09
C ALA A 31 1.22 12.57 -8.69
N ALA A 32 2.17 13.43 -8.34
CA ALA A 32 1.92 14.83 -8.08
C ALA A 32 1.64 15.57 -9.40
N GLU A 33 0.65 16.46 -9.38
CA GLU A 33 0.34 17.39 -10.46
C GLU A 33 0.82 18.81 -10.13
N ALA A 34 1.09 19.07 -8.84
CA ALA A 34 1.54 20.37 -8.34
C ALA A 34 2.83 20.23 -7.50
N GLN A 35 3.62 21.30 -7.47
CA GLN A 35 4.74 21.42 -6.54
C GLN A 35 4.24 21.93 -5.19
N GLY A 36 4.62 21.27 -4.08
CA GLY A 36 4.23 21.74 -2.76
C GLY A 36 4.51 20.74 -1.64
N HIS A 37 4.14 21.12 -0.41
CA HIS A 37 4.30 20.27 0.76
C HIS A 37 3.27 19.14 0.76
N ILE A 38 3.73 17.91 0.95
CA ILE A 38 2.89 16.71 0.96
C ILE A 38 2.44 16.43 2.38
N ARG A 39 1.14 16.17 2.57
CA ARG A 39 0.59 15.64 3.82
C ARG A 39 -0.16 14.34 3.54
N PHE A 40 0.41 13.22 3.96
CA PHE A 40 -0.24 11.91 3.92
C PHE A 40 -1.22 11.74 5.08
N TYR A 41 -2.33 11.06 4.81
CA TYR A 41 -3.36 10.68 5.77
C TYR A 41 -3.45 9.16 5.95
N VAL A 42 -2.62 8.42 5.23
CA VAL A 42 -2.52 6.96 5.25
C VAL A 42 -1.06 6.55 5.42
N GLY A 43 -0.83 5.38 6.01
CA GLY A 43 0.48 4.78 6.22
C GLY A 43 0.84 3.69 5.19
N TRP A 44 2.08 3.21 5.30
CA TRP A 44 2.54 2.04 4.56
C TRP A 44 1.70 0.81 4.90
N TYR A 45 1.28 0.06 3.87
CA TYR A 45 0.48 -1.15 4.00
C TYR A 45 -0.89 -0.94 4.67
N GLU A 46 -1.37 0.30 4.71
CA GLU A 46 -2.71 0.60 5.19
C GLU A 46 -3.74 0.26 4.10
N PRO A 47 -4.86 -0.41 4.46
CA PRO A 47 -5.97 -0.60 3.54
C PRO A 47 -6.66 0.74 3.27
N VAL A 48 -7.09 0.95 2.03
CA VAL A 48 -7.83 2.14 1.59
C VAL A 48 -9.08 1.74 0.82
N ALA A 49 -10.17 2.48 1.02
CA ALA A 49 -11.37 2.38 0.20
C ALA A 49 -11.19 3.14 -1.12
N ALA A 50 -12.01 2.82 -2.12
CA ALA A 50 -12.08 3.62 -3.35
C ALA A 50 -12.48 5.07 -3.00
N ASP A 51 -11.85 6.03 -3.69
CA ASP A 51 -11.99 7.47 -3.49
C ASP A 51 -11.54 8.00 -2.11
N GLN A 52 -10.96 7.15 -1.25
CA GLN A 52 -10.40 7.58 0.03
C GLN A 52 -9.25 8.56 -0.19
N LEU A 53 -9.23 9.64 0.59
CA LEU A 53 -8.15 10.61 0.58
C LEU A 53 -6.84 9.97 1.08
N ILE A 54 -5.81 9.99 0.23
CA ILE A 54 -4.47 9.49 0.54
C ILE A 54 -3.58 10.62 1.02
N CYS A 55 -3.50 11.70 0.24
CA CYS A 55 -2.70 12.86 0.59
C CYS A 55 -3.25 14.15 -0.01
N LYS A 56 -2.71 15.26 0.50
CA LYS A 56 -2.91 16.60 -0.06
C LYS A 56 -1.56 17.25 -0.33
N ILE A 57 -1.50 18.02 -1.40
CA ILE A 57 -0.37 18.91 -1.68
C ILE A 57 -0.81 20.34 -1.38
N PHE A 58 0.00 21.04 -0.59
CA PHE A 58 -0.24 22.43 -0.20
C PHE A 58 0.86 23.33 -0.74
N ASP A 59 0.46 24.53 -1.12
CA ASP A 59 1.38 25.61 -1.43
C ASP A 59 2.11 26.06 -0.15
N VAL A 60 3.42 26.18 -0.21
CA VAL A 60 4.24 26.47 0.98
C VAL A 60 4.03 27.90 1.50
N PRO A 61 4.03 28.95 0.66
CA PRO A 61 3.82 30.32 1.13
C PRO A 61 2.40 30.58 1.62
N THR A 62 1.37 30.08 0.92
CA THR A 62 -0.03 30.43 1.22
C THR A 62 -0.77 29.39 2.06
N SER A 63 -0.21 28.19 2.23
CA SER A 63 -0.93 27.02 2.76
C SER A 63 -2.22 26.68 1.97
N GLY A 64 -2.37 27.23 0.77
CA GLY A 64 -3.48 26.92 -0.13
C GLY A 64 -3.40 25.48 -0.60
N LYS A 65 -4.54 24.79 -0.65
CA LYS A 65 -4.60 23.42 -1.18
C LYS A 65 -4.43 23.44 -2.70
N LEU A 66 -3.41 22.74 -3.20
CA LEU A 66 -3.12 22.63 -4.63
C LEU A 66 -3.69 21.36 -5.24
N GLN A 67 -3.63 20.23 -4.53
CA GLN A 67 -4.07 18.94 -5.05
C GLN A 67 -4.64 18.05 -3.94
N GLU A 68 -5.68 17.28 -4.26
CA GLU A 68 -6.11 16.11 -3.49
C GLU A 68 -5.81 14.85 -4.28
N VAL A 69 -5.21 13.86 -3.61
CA VAL A 69 -4.90 12.57 -4.22
C VAL A 69 -5.72 11.52 -3.51
N ARG A 70 -6.49 10.77 -4.29
CA ARG A 70 -7.46 9.78 -3.80
C ARG A 70 -7.18 8.41 -4.37
N ALA A 71 -7.53 7.37 -3.61
CA ALA A 71 -7.37 6.00 -4.04
C ALA A 71 -8.29 5.70 -5.24
N PRO A 72 -7.78 5.19 -6.37
CA PRO A 72 -8.59 4.93 -7.56
C PRO A 72 -9.49 3.69 -7.41
N PHE A 73 -9.18 2.81 -6.46
CA PHE A 73 -9.94 1.62 -6.11
C PHE A 73 -9.61 1.20 -4.67
N ALA A 74 -10.42 0.32 -4.10
CA ALA A 74 -10.14 -0.25 -2.78
C ALA A 74 -8.95 -1.20 -2.85
N GLY A 75 -7.98 -1.06 -1.95
CA GLY A 75 -6.74 -1.84 -1.98
C GLY A 75 -5.82 -1.50 -0.82
N VAL A 76 -4.52 -1.68 -1.00
CA VAL A 76 -3.50 -1.41 0.03
C VAL A 76 -2.44 -0.45 -0.51
N VAL A 77 -2.00 0.47 0.35
CA VAL A 77 -0.87 1.36 0.06
C VAL A 77 0.42 0.55 -0.03
N GLY A 78 0.95 0.42 -1.24
CA GLY A 78 2.16 -0.36 -1.56
C GLY A 78 3.47 0.41 -1.40
N GLY A 79 3.40 1.73 -1.23
CA GLY A 79 4.54 2.57 -0.93
C GLY A 79 4.17 4.04 -0.89
N LEU A 80 4.92 4.81 -0.12
CA LEU A 80 4.79 6.27 0.02
C LEU A 80 6.13 6.93 -0.32
N ASP A 81 6.07 8.09 -0.94
CA ASP A 81 7.22 8.98 -1.04
C ASP A 81 7.53 9.56 0.34
N PHE A 82 8.81 9.59 0.70
CA PHE A 82 9.29 10.10 1.99
C PHE A 82 9.69 11.57 1.91
N ARG A 83 9.74 12.15 0.70
CA ARG A 83 10.11 13.56 0.52
C ARG A 83 8.98 14.45 1.04
N PRO A 84 9.28 15.53 1.76
CA PRO A 84 8.25 16.44 2.27
C PRO A 84 7.67 17.35 1.19
N ILE A 85 8.36 17.52 0.06
CA ILE A 85 7.98 18.38 -1.05
C ILE A 85 7.85 17.54 -2.32
N ALA A 86 6.70 17.63 -2.99
CA ALA A 86 6.47 17.04 -4.30
C ALA A 86 6.87 17.98 -5.42
N ARG A 87 7.21 17.42 -6.59
CA ARG A 87 7.24 18.11 -7.88
C ARG A 87 6.27 17.44 -8.86
N PRO A 88 5.71 18.17 -9.85
CA PRO A 88 4.86 17.57 -10.87
C PRO A 88 5.53 16.36 -11.55
N GLY A 89 4.78 15.28 -11.71
CA GLY A 89 5.24 14.01 -12.28
C GLY A 89 5.91 13.06 -11.27
N GLU A 90 6.24 13.50 -10.07
CA GLU A 90 6.85 12.63 -9.06
C GLU A 90 5.81 11.66 -8.47
N THR A 91 6.24 10.41 -8.28
CA THR A 91 5.44 9.40 -7.60
C THR A 91 5.23 9.78 -6.15
N LEU A 92 3.97 9.87 -5.72
CA LEU A 92 3.59 10.09 -4.33
C LEU A 92 3.37 8.77 -3.61
N CYS A 93 2.68 7.83 -4.25
CA CYS A 93 2.41 6.53 -3.68
C CYS A 93 1.97 5.51 -4.73
N TRP A 94 1.84 4.27 -4.29
CA TRP A 94 1.26 3.18 -5.05
C TRP A 94 0.05 2.61 -4.33
N VAL A 95 -1.03 2.36 -5.07
CA VAL A 95 -2.18 1.59 -4.58
C VAL A 95 -2.16 0.24 -5.31
N ASN A 96 -2.07 -0.83 -4.52
CA ASN A 96 -2.06 -2.21 -5.01
C ASN A 96 -3.42 -2.85 -4.77
N ASP A 97 -3.87 -3.66 -5.72
CA ASP A 97 -5.01 -4.55 -5.54
C ASP A 97 -4.58 -5.74 -4.68
N ALA A 98 -4.66 -5.50 -3.37
CA ALA A 98 -4.20 -6.39 -2.33
C ALA A 98 -5.14 -6.26 -1.13
N MET A 99 -5.24 -7.33 -0.34
CA MET A 99 -6.03 -7.36 0.87
C MET A 99 -5.10 -7.59 2.06
N ARG A 100 -5.27 -6.75 3.09
CA ARG A 100 -4.68 -7.04 4.39
C ARG A 100 -5.55 -8.08 5.07
N VAL A 101 -4.94 -9.21 5.44
CA VAL A 101 -5.63 -10.26 6.19
C VAL A 101 -5.21 -10.10 7.65
N ASP A 102 -6.14 -9.64 8.49
CA ASP A 102 -5.92 -9.66 9.92
C ASP A 102 -6.09 -11.12 10.39
N ILE A 103 -4.98 -11.71 10.87
CA ILE A 103 -4.98 -13.09 11.32
C ILE A 103 -5.64 -13.15 12.71
N GLU A 104 -6.91 -13.50 12.76
CA GLU A 104 -7.42 -14.34 13.85
C GLU A 104 -7.29 -15.84 13.50
N ASN A 105 -7.20 -16.16 12.20
CA ASN A 105 -6.93 -17.51 11.68
C ASN A 105 -6.17 -17.41 10.35
N PRO A 106 -4.94 -17.94 10.23
CA PRO A 106 -4.14 -17.82 9.03
C PRO A 106 -4.52 -18.93 8.05
N THR A 107 -5.74 -18.90 7.54
CA THR A 107 -6.06 -19.72 6.37
C THR A 107 -5.63 -18.94 5.14
N PRO A 108 -4.62 -19.39 4.38
CA PRO A 108 -4.32 -18.80 3.08
C PRO A 108 -5.57 -18.89 2.18
N PRO A 109 -5.76 -17.95 1.23
CA PRO A 109 -6.76 -18.13 0.18
C PRO A 109 -6.58 -19.50 -0.48
N SER A 110 -7.67 -20.22 -0.71
CA SER A 110 -7.64 -21.60 -1.21
C SER A 110 -6.74 -21.77 -2.44
N ASP A 111 -5.90 -22.81 -2.44
CA ASP A 111 -4.93 -23.19 -3.47
C ASP A 111 -5.59 -23.60 -4.82
N ASP A 112 -6.36 -22.71 -5.44
CA ASP A 112 -6.91 -22.92 -6.80
C ASP A 112 -5.90 -22.49 -7.89
N TRP A 113 -4.60 -22.57 -7.58
CA TRP A 113 -3.50 -22.23 -8.49
C TRP A 113 -3.24 -23.34 -9.53
N SER A 114 -3.62 -24.58 -9.23
CA SER A 114 -3.38 -25.76 -10.09
C SER A 114 -4.37 -25.91 -11.26
N ALA A 115 -5.37 -25.04 -11.39
CA ALA A 115 -6.42 -25.15 -12.42
C ALA A 115 -6.21 -24.27 -13.67
N LYS A 116 -5.10 -23.52 -13.79
CA LYS A 116 -4.92 -22.55 -14.90
C LYS A 116 -3.58 -22.59 -15.66
N HIS A 117 -2.76 -23.60 -15.50
CA HIS A 117 -1.58 -23.81 -16.36
C HIS A 117 -1.45 -25.26 -16.84
#